data_AF-A0A7J4QYT7-F1
#
_entry.id   AF-A0A7J4QYT7-F1
#
_cell.length_a   1.000
_cell.length_b   1.000
_cell.length_c   1.000
_cell.angle_alpha   90.00
_cell.angle_beta   90.00
_cell.angle_gamma   90.00
#
_symmetry.space_group_name_H-M   'P 1'
#
loop_
_entity.id
_entity.type
_entity.pdbx_description
1 polymer ?
#
loop_
_entity_poly.entity_id
_entity_poly.type
_entity_poly.pdbx_seq_one_letter_code
_entity_poly.pdbx_strand_id
1 'polypeptide(L)'
;MGFVSAITPETITVDGDLSEWSTDTELATDSHGVSLHVTWDSTNFYVAWTGTDWASTSNGADLFVYFNTSESGSVLSRDWNFAHTLPFAADYGLALEDSYYNQYFSYDGSSWADQGTLDTSQIYVGWADNPVTEMAIPWSAIGSPTTVQFMLYAQWQDEGHVWTSFPTDNPSSANGAETFTHFYHIDNINNATSPNSLPVFEAAGVEKVDDALNLAIIFHQHQPYYKNKLTNTYEMPWVRVHAMTEYVDSPGILAQTGTKVTYNLVPSFIEQLVDYYENEPLDDHTDMAKRPWPEGGYPNATALELHTMQFQSFWNSGWIYNVSETGHIQSWLYPSSNRYSELYDMTLHNLKPAT
;
A
#
# COMPACT_ATOMS: atom_id res chain seq x y z
N MET A 1 -52.53 1.78 -0.75
CA MET A 1 -51.49 2.79 -0.51
C MET A 1 -51.27 2.82 0.99
N GLY A 2 -50.41 1.92 1.48
CA GLY A 2 -50.28 1.59 2.90
C GLY A 2 -49.00 2.19 3.48
N PHE A 3 -49.14 2.73 4.67
CA PHE A 3 -48.19 3.42 5.54
C PHE A 3 -46.72 2.95 5.44
N VAL A 4 -45.82 3.89 5.15
CA VAL A 4 -44.40 3.81 5.47
C VAL A 4 -44.27 4.27 6.92
N SER A 5 -43.77 3.42 7.81
CA SER A 5 -43.06 3.89 9.01
C SER A 5 -42.12 2.79 9.50
N ALA A 6 -40.90 2.79 9.00
CA ALA A 6 -39.77 2.37 9.80
C ALA A 6 -39.10 3.65 10.28
N ILE A 7 -39.06 3.81 11.59
CA ILE A 7 -38.34 4.87 12.30
C ILE A 7 -37.83 4.13 13.53
N THR A 8 -36.57 3.71 13.49
CA THR A 8 -35.85 2.99 14.56
C THR A 8 -36.12 3.59 15.94
N PRO A 9 -35.96 2.85 17.04
CA PRO A 9 -35.22 1.58 17.19
C PRO A 9 -36.04 0.30 16.85
N GLU A 10 -35.46 -0.65 16.10
CA GLU A 10 -36.02 -1.98 15.79
C GLU A 10 -35.20 -3.10 16.46
N THR A 11 -35.88 -4.04 17.11
CA THR A 11 -35.25 -5.23 17.70
C THR A 11 -35.19 -6.34 16.65
N ILE A 12 -34.00 -6.88 16.41
CA ILE A 12 -33.76 -7.98 15.47
C ILE A 12 -33.52 -9.29 16.23
N THR A 13 -34.09 -10.37 15.71
CA THR A 13 -33.79 -11.75 16.07
C THR A 13 -32.60 -12.23 15.24
N VAL A 14 -31.51 -12.61 15.88
CA VAL A 14 -30.32 -13.09 15.16
C VAL A 14 -30.53 -14.54 14.72
N ASP A 15 -30.95 -14.75 13.48
CA ASP A 15 -31.28 -16.05 12.90
C ASP A 15 -30.88 -16.25 11.42
N GLY A 16 -30.29 -15.22 10.80
CA GLY A 16 -29.82 -15.23 9.42
C GLY A 16 -30.93 -14.99 8.39
N ASP A 17 -32.06 -14.39 8.78
CA ASP A 17 -33.16 -14.01 7.89
C ASP A 17 -33.42 -12.50 7.88
N LEU A 18 -33.27 -11.89 6.70
CA LEU A 18 -33.51 -10.46 6.50
C LEU A 18 -35.01 -10.07 6.52
N SER A 19 -35.93 -11.02 6.67
CA SER A 19 -37.37 -10.75 6.54
C SER A 19 -37.92 -9.74 7.56
N GLU A 20 -37.28 -9.59 8.72
CA GLU A 20 -37.62 -8.59 9.73
C GLU A 20 -36.85 -7.26 9.59
N TRP A 21 -35.81 -7.22 8.75
CA TRP A 21 -35.05 -5.99 8.51
C TRP A 21 -35.85 -5.06 7.61
N SER A 22 -36.29 -3.92 8.15
CA SER A 22 -36.96 -2.89 7.37
C SER A 22 -36.06 -2.40 6.23
N THR A 23 -36.67 -2.01 5.10
CA THR A 23 -35.92 -1.57 3.89
C THR A 23 -35.02 -0.36 4.14
N ASP A 24 -35.29 0.41 5.19
CA ASP A 24 -34.53 1.59 5.53
C ASP A 24 -33.33 1.32 6.45
N THR A 25 -33.12 0.05 6.81
CA THR A 25 -31.91 -0.41 7.51
C THR A 25 -30.71 -0.58 6.56
N GLU A 26 -30.95 -0.78 5.26
CA GLU A 26 -29.89 -0.94 4.26
C GLU A 26 -29.13 0.38 4.06
N LEU A 27 -27.87 0.43 4.48
CA LEU A 27 -27.03 1.61 4.33
C LEU A 27 -26.47 1.71 2.90
N ALA A 28 -25.98 0.59 2.36
CA ALA A 28 -25.42 0.53 1.02
C ALA A 28 -25.26 -0.93 0.53
N THR A 29 -25.16 -1.08 -0.78
CA THR A 29 -24.71 -2.30 -1.46
C THR A 29 -23.50 -1.96 -2.34
N ASP A 30 -22.41 -2.70 -2.21
CA ASP A 30 -21.17 -2.46 -2.95
C ASP A 30 -21.17 -3.09 -4.37
N SER A 31 -20.08 -2.94 -5.11
CA SER A 31 -19.94 -3.52 -6.46
C SER A 31 -19.80 -5.04 -6.50
N HIS A 32 -19.51 -5.68 -5.37
CA HIS A 32 -19.40 -7.14 -5.23
C HIS A 32 -20.74 -7.79 -4.86
N GLY A 33 -21.78 -6.98 -4.65
CA GLY A 33 -23.11 -7.46 -4.24
C GLY A 33 -23.19 -7.73 -2.74
N VAL A 34 -22.29 -7.15 -1.94
CA VAL A 34 -22.38 -7.15 -0.48
C VAL A 34 -23.28 -6.02 -0.05
N SER A 35 -24.26 -6.30 0.80
CA SER A 35 -25.14 -5.29 1.40
C SER A 35 -24.89 -5.20 2.89
N LEU A 36 -24.84 -3.96 3.39
CA LEU A 36 -24.77 -3.65 4.81
C LEU A 36 -26.11 -3.09 5.28
N HIS A 37 -26.69 -3.74 6.29
CA HIS A 37 -27.85 -3.24 7.02
C HIS A 37 -27.48 -2.94 8.46
N VAL A 38 -28.02 -1.85 9.00
CA VAL A 38 -27.84 -1.46 10.39
C VAL A 38 -29.16 -1.00 10.99
N THR A 39 -29.40 -1.40 12.24
CA THR A 39 -30.46 -0.83 13.08
C THR A 39 -30.03 -0.94 14.54
N TRP A 40 -30.87 -0.54 15.48
CA TRP A 40 -30.57 -0.68 16.91
C TRP A 40 -31.86 -0.70 17.72
N ASP A 41 -31.77 -1.16 18.96
CA ASP A 41 -32.79 -0.99 20.00
C ASP A 41 -32.22 -0.34 21.27
N SER A 42 -32.94 -0.40 22.39
CA SER A 42 -32.46 0.16 23.67
C SER A 42 -31.27 -0.60 24.28
N THR A 43 -30.94 -1.78 23.75
CA THR A 43 -29.99 -2.73 24.32
C THR A 43 -28.84 -3.05 23.37
N ASN A 44 -29.10 -3.14 22.07
CA ASN A 44 -28.14 -3.59 21.08
C ASN A 44 -28.08 -2.67 19.86
N PHE A 45 -26.89 -2.63 19.27
CA PHE A 45 -26.64 -2.25 17.89
C PHE A 45 -26.67 -3.50 17.01
N TYR A 46 -27.44 -3.47 15.93
CA TYR A 46 -27.61 -4.60 15.03
C TYR A 46 -26.90 -4.34 13.70
N VAL A 47 -26.20 -5.35 13.21
CA VAL A 47 -25.57 -5.37 11.89
C VAL A 47 -26.07 -6.61 11.15
N ALA A 48 -26.51 -6.44 9.90
CA ALA A 48 -26.60 -7.54 8.95
C ALA A 48 -25.69 -7.28 7.75
N TRP A 49 -25.00 -8.34 7.34
CA TRP A 49 -24.09 -8.37 6.22
C TRP A 49 -24.49 -9.50 5.29
N THR A 50 -24.62 -9.21 4.00
CA THR A 50 -25.07 -10.20 3.02
C THR A 50 -24.01 -10.46 1.97
N GLY A 51 -24.02 -11.66 1.39
CA GLY A 51 -23.22 -11.98 0.20
C GLY A 51 -21.87 -12.62 0.50
N THR A 52 -21.61 -13.01 1.74
CA THR A 52 -20.34 -13.66 2.12
C THR A 52 -20.57 -15.01 2.81
N ASP A 53 -19.85 -16.03 2.32
CA ASP A 53 -19.66 -17.31 2.98
C ASP A 53 -18.34 -17.27 3.75
N TRP A 54 -18.41 -16.99 5.04
CA TRP A 54 -17.23 -16.77 5.86
C TRP A 54 -16.41 -18.05 6.08
N ALA A 55 -16.99 -19.24 5.89
CA ALA A 55 -16.25 -20.50 6.00
C ALA A 55 -15.47 -20.88 4.73
N SER A 56 -15.64 -20.13 3.63
CA SER A 56 -15.04 -20.49 2.34
C SER A 56 -13.52 -20.29 2.35
N THR A 57 -12.76 -21.28 1.91
CA THR A 57 -11.30 -21.10 1.76
C THR A 57 -10.92 -20.24 0.55
N SER A 58 -11.89 -19.83 -0.27
CA SER A 58 -11.66 -18.98 -1.45
C SER A 58 -12.35 -17.63 -1.37
N ASN A 59 -13.46 -17.53 -0.63
CA ASN A 59 -14.28 -16.32 -0.47
C ASN A 59 -14.50 -15.94 1.01
N GLY A 60 -14.05 -16.79 1.94
CA GLY A 60 -14.11 -16.57 3.37
C GLY A 60 -12.93 -15.72 3.81
N ALA A 61 -13.19 -14.97 4.85
CA ALA A 61 -12.54 -13.70 5.10
C ALA A 61 -12.79 -13.30 6.55
N ASP A 62 -12.21 -12.17 6.92
CA ASP A 62 -12.48 -11.54 8.22
C ASP A 62 -13.41 -10.34 8.02
N LEU A 63 -14.36 -10.17 8.93
CA LEU A 63 -15.20 -8.96 9.06
C LEU A 63 -14.78 -8.18 10.30
N PHE A 64 -14.60 -6.87 10.13
CA PHE A 64 -14.33 -5.95 11.22
C PHE A 64 -15.37 -4.84 11.31
N VAL A 65 -15.74 -4.53 12.54
CA VAL A 65 -16.59 -3.39 12.90
C VAL A 65 -15.82 -2.53 13.89
N TYR A 66 -15.65 -1.24 13.60
CA TYR A 66 -15.00 -0.31 14.52
C TYR A 66 -15.99 0.77 14.95
N PHE A 67 -15.86 1.18 16.22
CA PHE A 67 -16.69 2.20 16.84
C PHE A 67 -15.83 3.27 17.50
N ASN A 68 -16.29 4.51 17.39
CA ASN A 68 -15.86 5.60 18.26
C ASN A 68 -17.07 6.09 19.06
N THR A 69 -16.92 6.04 20.38
CA THR A 69 -17.93 6.36 21.38
C THR A 69 -17.45 7.39 22.40
N SER A 70 -16.20 7.84 22.29
CA SER A 70 -15.53 8.71 23.25
C SER A 70 -14.56 9.71 22.57
N GLU A 71 -13.76 10.42 23.36
CA GLU A 71 -12.67 11.27 22.83
C GLU A 71 -11.32 10.52 22.78
N SER A 72 -11.28 9.27 23.23
CA SER A 72 -10.10 8.42 23.27
C SER A 72 -10.21 7.29 22.25
N GLY A 73 -9.08 6.77 21.79
CA GLY A 73 -9.09 5.64 20.88
C GLY A 73 -7.81 5.56 20.07
N SER A 74 -7.84 4.69 19.06
CA SER A 74 -6.77 4.51 18.09
C SER A 74 -7.30 4.74 16.68
N VAL A 75 -6.61 5.53 15.87
CA VAL A 75 -6.86 5.59 14.42
C VAL A 75 -6.17 4.45 13.68
N LEU A 76 -5.49 3.53 14.37
CA LEU A 76 -5.01 2.28 13.80
C LEU A 76 -5.94 1.15 14.22
N SER A 77 -6.40 0.36 13.25
CA SER A 77 -7.12 -0.88 13.50
C SER A 77 -6.25 -1.85 14.30
N ARG A 78 -6.88 -2.87 14.88
CA ARG A 78 -6.16 -4.03 15.40
C ARG A 78 -5.37 -4.65 14.26
N ASP A 79 -4.11 -5.01 14.54
CA ASP A 79 -3.26 -5.72 13.58
C ASP A 79 -3.85 -7.12 13.35
N TRP A 80 -4.21 -7.38 12.09
CA TRP A 80 -4.71 -8.67 11.61
C TRP A 80 -4.12 -8.93 10.23
N ASN A 81 -2.81 -9.23 10.20
CA ASN A 81 -1.91 -9.18 9.03
C ASN A 81 -1.52 -7.76 8.62
N PHE A 82 -2.50 -6.85 8.56
CA PHE A 82 -2.27 -5.41 8.45
C PHE A 82 -2.99 -4.65 9.57
N ALA A 83 -2.40 -3.54 9.99
CA ALA A 83 -3.12 -2.47 10.65
C ALA A 83 -3.51 -1.43 9.61
N HIS A 84 -4.79 -1.10 9.53
CA HIS A 84 -5.35 -0.08 8.65
C HIS A 84 -5.50 1.24 9.39
N THR A 85 -5.47 2.35 8.65
CA THR A 85 -5.79 3.66 9.22
C THR A 85 -7.31 3.86 9.19
N LEU A 86 -7.91 4.00 10.36
CA LEU A 86 -9.33 4.26 10.60
C LEU A 86 -9.64 5.78 10.44
N PRO A 87 -10.89 6.13 10.08
CA PRO A 87 -11.28 7.52 9.84
C PRO A 87 -11.60 8.29 11.12
N PHE A 88 -11.53 7.62 12.27
CA PHE A 88 -11.72 8.18 13.60
C PHE A 88 -10.87 7.42 14.61
N ALA A 89 -10.65 7.99 15.80
CA ALA A 89 -10.00 7.30 16.89
C ALA A 89 -10.99 6.29 17.51
N ALA A 90 -10.91 5.03 17.10
CA ALA A 90 -11.81 3.98 17.57
C ALA A 90 -11.45 3.53 18.98
N ASP A 91 -12.45 3.39 19.85
CA ASP A 91 -12.28 2.89 21.22
C ASP A 91 -12.75 1.44 21.36
N TYR A 92 -13.63 0.98 20.48
CA TYR A 92 -14.10 -0.40 20.44
C TYR A 92 -14.06 -0.97 19.03
N GLY A 93 -13.94 -2.29 18.95
CA GLY A 93 -14.15 -3.02 17.71
C GLY A 93 -14.62 -4.45 17.94
N LEU A 94 -15.04 -5.07 16.85
CA LEU A 94 -15.41 -6.48 16.77
C LEU A 94 -14.75 -7.08 15.53
N ALA A 95 -14.19 -8.28 15.69
CA ALA A 95 -13.73 -9.11 14.59
C ALA A 95 -14.57 -10.39 14.54
N LEU A 96 -14.93 -10.80 13.33
CA LEU A 96 -15.41 -12.13 12.99
C LEU A 96 -14.39 -12.71 12.02
N GLU A 97 -13.79 -13.84 12.38
CA GLU A 97 -12.85 -14.59 11.54
C GLU A 97 -13.49 -15.95 11.24
N ASP A 98 -13.55 -16.24 9.95
CA ASP A 98 -14.25 -17.40 9.40
C ASP A 98 -15.70 -17.53 9.94
N SER A 99 -16.15 -18.76 10.18
CA SER A 99 -17.46 -19.08 10.76
C SER A 99 -17.43 -19.42 12.25
N TYR A 100 -16.32 -19.19 12.94
CA TYR A 100 -16.12 -19.75 14.30
C TYR A 100 -15.58 -18.77 15.32
N TYR A 101 -14.72 -17.84 14.91
CA TYR A 101 -14.10 -16.92 15.83
C TYR A 101 -14.82 -15.58 15.78
N ASN A 102 -15.25 -15.09 16.94
CA ASN A 102 -15.67 -13.71 17.07
C ASN A 102 -15.12 -13.14 18.37
N GLN A 103 -14.74 -11.87 18.34
CA GLN A 103 -14.15 -11.19 19.48
C GLN A 103 -14.44 -9.71 19.41
N TYR A 104 -15.08 -9.17 20.45
CA TYR A 104 -15.07 -7.72 20.67
C TYR A 104 -13.91 -7.33 21.59
N PHE A 105 -13.34 -6.17 21.31
CA PHE A 105 -12.13 -5.67 21.91
C PHE A 105 -12.22 -4.15 22.11
N SER A 106 -11.41 -3.61 23.01
CA SER A 106 -11.35 -2.18 23.28
C SER A 106 -9.91 -1.69 23.31
N TYR A 107 -9.72 -0.40 23.01
CA TYR A 107 -8.41 0.24 23.09
C TYR A 107 -8.14 0.70 24.52
N ASP A 108 -7.02 0.26 25.10
CA ASP A 108 -6.66 0.57 26.49
C ASP A 108 -5.86 1.88 26.66
N GLY A 109 -5.65 2.60 25.56
CA GLY A 109 -4.77 3.78 25.47
C GLY A 109 -3.39 3.47 24.91
N SER A 110 -3.07 2.20 24.68
CA SER A 110 -1.80 1.76 24.09
C SER A 110 -1.96 0.61 23.09
N SER A 111 -2.89 -0.32 23.34
CA SER A 111 -3.10 -1.51 22.53
C SER A 111 -4.56 -1.94 22.54
N TRP A 112 -4.92 -2.80 21.58
CA TRP A 112 -6.23 -3.43 21.51
C TRP A 112 -6.28 -4.65 22.44
N ALA A 113 -7.23 -4.65 23.39
CA ALA A 113 -7.40 -5.68 24.39
C ALA A 113 -8.73 -6.42 24.23
N ASP A 114 -8.68 -7.75 24.24
CA ASP A 114 -9.85 -8.63 24.17
C ASP A 114 -10.81 -8.43 25.35
N GLN A 115 -12.09 -8.20 25.05
CA GLN A 115 -13.13 -7.97 26.06
C GLN A 115 -14.13 -9.15 26.18
N GLY A 116 -14.31 -9.92 25.11
CA GLY A 116 -15.09 -11.16 25.12
C GLY A 116 -15.62 -11.51 23.73
N THR A 117 -16.53 -12.48 23.70
CA THR A 117 -17.20 -12.93 22.47
C THR A 117 -18.69 -12.61 22.55
N LEU A 118 -19.34 -12.44 21.40
CA LEU A 118 -20.79 -12.51 21.30
C LEU A 118 -21.25 -13.95 21.56
N ASP A 119 -22.36 -14.09 22.27
CA ASP A 119 -23.02 -15.37 22.50
C ASP A 119 -23.61 -15.92 21.21
N THR A 120 -23.87 -17.23 21.16
CA THR A 120 -24.49 -17.89 19.99
C THR A 120 -25.90 -17.39 19.66
N SER A 121 -26.56 -16.68 20.58
CA SER A 121 -27.85 -16.02 20.34
C SER A 121 -27.70 -14.58 19.84
N GLN A 122 -26.48 -14.06 19.77
CA GLN A 122 -26.15 -12.70 19.37
C GLN A 122 -25.40 -12.64 18.05
N ILE A 123 -24.94 -13.78 17.52
CA ILE A 123 -24.30 -13.85 16.21
C ILE A 123 -24.80 -15.05 15.42
N TYR A 124 -25.20 -14.80 14.18
CA TYR A 124 -25.44 -15.80 13.15
C TYR A 124 -24.43 -15.53 12.04
N VAL A 125 -23.64 -16.53 11.64
CA VAL A 125 -22.61 -16.35 10.62
C VAL A 125 -23.07 -16.97 9.30
N GLY A 126 -23.04 -16.15 8.25
CA GLY A 126 -23.38 -16.54 6.89
C GLY A 126 -22.44 -17.61 6.33
N TRP A 127 -23.01 -18.46 5.50
CA TRP A 127 -22.35 -19.61 4.88
C TRP A 127 -22.86 -19.83 3.44
N ALA A 128 -22.30 -20.81 2.73
CA ALA A 128 -22.55 -21.02 1.30
C ALA A 128 -24.02 -20.96 0.83
N ASP A 129 -24.97 -21.62 1.53
CA ASP A 129 -26.38 -21.59 1.10
C ASP A 129 -27.20 -20.47 1.77
N ASN A 130 -26.68 -19.84 2.83
CA ASN A 130 -27.27 -18.65 3.44
C ASN A 130 -26.18 -17.64 3.79
N PRO A 131 -25.78 -16.76 2.87
CA PRO A 131 -24.67 -15.82 3.05
C PRO A 131 -25.09 -14.56 3.83
N VAL A 132 -26.03 -14.70 4.76
CA VAL A 132 -26.51 -13.63 5.65
C VAL A 132 -25.84 -13.82 7.01
N THR A 133 -25.08 -12.83 7.43
CA THR A 133 -24.53 -12.71 8.78
C THR A 133 -25.31 -11.66 9.55
N GLU A 134 -25.64 -11.95 10.79
CA GLU A 134 -26.32 -11.02 11.70
C GLU A 134 -25.59 -10.96 13.03
N MET A 135 -25.48 -9.76 13.59
CA MET A 135 -24.85 -9.52 14.88
C MET A 135 -25.69 -8.56 15.71
N ALA A 136 -25.97 -8.94 16.96
CA ALA A 136 -26.51 -8.10 18.01
C ALA A 136 -25.38 -7.73 18.97
N ILE A 137 -24.81 -6.53 18.79
CA ILE A 137 -23.71 -6.01 19.59
C ILE A 137 -24.30 -5.22 20.77
N PRO A 138 -24.17 -5.68 22.02
CA PRO A 138 -24.72 -4.96 23.16
C PRO A 138 -24.11 -3.57 23.27
N TRP A 139 -24.92 -2.55 23.57
CA TRP A 139 -24.40 -1.22 23.86
C TRP A 139 -23.39 -1.24 25.00
N SER A 140 -23.56 -2.14 25.97
CA SER A 140 -22.60 -2.35 27.06
C SER A 140 -21.24 -2.88 26.61
N ALA A 141 -21.16 -3.56 25.46
CA ALA A 141 -19.90 -4.04 24.91
C ALA A 141 -19.05 -2.90 24.31
N ILE A 142 -19.70 -1.78 23.96
CA ILE A 142 -19.06 -0.60 23.36
C ILE A 142 -19.21 0.66 24.23
N GLY A 143 -19.25 0.50 25.55
CA GLY A 143 -19.21 1.63 26.49
C GLY A 143 -20.55 2.33 26.79
N SER A 144 -21.68 1.81 26.27
CA SER A 144 -23.03 2.36 26.42
C SER A 144 -23.16 3.82 25.95
N PRO A 145 -22.83 4.10 24.67
CA PRO A 145 -22.83 5.45 24.14
C PRO A 145 -24.22 6.05 24.06
N THR A 146 -24.27 7.38 23.94
CA THR A 146 -25.46 8.06 23.39
C THR A 146 -25.25 8.47 21.93
N THR A 147 -24.01 8.74 21.55
CA THR A 147 -23.57 9.09 20.19
C THR A 147 -22.54 8.06 19.74
N VAL A 148 -22.61 7.61 18.49
CA VAL A 148 -21.68 6.60 17.97
C VAL A 148 -21.26 6.93 16.54
N GLN A 149 -19.98 6.77 16.26
CA GLN A 149 -19.43 6.71 14.91
C GLN A 149 -19.02 5.28 14.61
N PHE A 150 -19.23 4.81 13.39
CA PHE A 150 -18.86 3.45 13.02
C PHE A 150 -18.47 3.31 11.56
N MET A 151 -17.67 2.28 11.30
CA MET A 151 -17.33 1.80 9.96
C MET A 151 -17.12 0.29 9.98
N LEU A 152 -17.23 -0.34 8.81
CA LEU A 152 -17.03 -1.77 8.65
C LEU A 152 -16.11 -2.03 7.47
N TYR A 153 -15.33 -3.10 7.53
CA TYR A 153 -14.61 -3.61 6.37
C TYR A 153 -14.45 -5.12 6.46
N ALA A 154 -14.29 -5.75 5.29
CA ALA A 154 -13.88 -7.14 5.21
C ALA A 154 -12.58 -7.28 4.40
N GLN A 155 -11.73 -8.21 4.82
CA GLN A 155 -10.43 -8.45 4.22
C GLN A 155 -10.21 -9.93 3.89
N TRP A 156 -9.32 -10.20 2.94
CA TRP A 156 -8.90 -11.57 2.61
C TRP A 156 -8.12 -12.22 3.76
N GLN A 157 -8.35 -13.52 3.96
CA GLN A 157 -7.81 -14.32 5.07
C GLN A 157 -6.30 -14.21 5.23
N ASP A 158 -5.55 -14.52 4.17
CA ASP A 158 -4.09 -14.63 4.23
C ASP A 158 -3.41 -13.31 3.88
N GLU A 159 -3.97 -12.57 2.94
CA GLU A 159 -3.36 -11.34 2.43
C GLU A 159 -3.69 -10.10 3.28
N GLY A 160 -4.73 -10.12 4.13
CA GLY A 160 -5.16 -8.93 4.89
C GLY A 160 -5.58 -7.75 4.00
N HIS A 161 -5.93 -8.04 2.75
CA HIS A 161 -6.27 -7.05 1.74
C HIS A 161 -7.77 -6.77 1.83
N VAL A 162 -8.14 -5.50 1.99
CA VAL A 162 -9.56 -5.09 2.10
C VAL A 162 -10.24 -5.19 0.74
N TRP A 163 -11.29 -6.01 0.64
CA TRP A 163 -12.04 -6.21 -0.60
C TRP A 163 -13.39 -5.52 -0.61
N THR A 164 -13.92 -5.16 0.57
CA THR A 164 -15.11 -4.33 0.70
C THR A 164 -15.06 -3.54 2.01
N SER A 165 -15.62 -2.32 1.99
CA SER A 165 -15.69 -1.45 3.16
C SER A 165 -16.93 -0.55 3.09
N PHE A 166 -17.42 -0.17 4.27
CA PHE A 166 -18.58 0.69 4.44
C PHE A 166 -18.27 1.82 5.43
N PRO A 167 -18.55 3.08 5.10
CA PRO A 167 -19.19 3.59 3.86
C PRO A 167 -18.43 3.27 2.57
N THR A 168 -19.14 3.09 1.45
CA THR A 168 -18.57 2.67 0.15
C THR A 168 -17.62 3.70 -0.48
N ASP A 169 -17.56 4.91 0.07
CA ASP A 169 -16.59 5.95 -0.28
C ASP A 169 -15.18 5.62 0.21
N ASN A 170 -15.04 4.70 1.17
CA ASN A 170 -13.76 4.18 1.61
C ASN A 170 -13.12 3.27 0.55
N PRO A 171 -11.77 3.19 0.53
CA PRO A 171 -11.09 2.30 -0.38
C PRO A 171 -11.33 0.82 -0.03
N SER A 172 -11.24 0.00 -1.06
CA SER A 172 -11.19 -1.47 -1.01
C SER A 172 -10.28 -1.95 -2.13
N SER A 173 -9.03 -1.47 -2.11
CA SER A 173 -8.08 -1.61 -3.23
C SER A 173 -7.55 -3.03 -3.39
N ALA A 174 -7.81 -3.89 -2.41
CA ALA A 174 -7.26 -5.23 -2.29
C ALA A 174 -5.71 -5.25 -2.41
N ASN A 175 -5.04 -4.21 -1.89
CA ASN A 175 -3.59 -4.08 -1.97
C ASN A 175 -3.00 -3.43 -0.71
N GLY A 176 -2.64 -4.28 0.25
CA GLY A 176 -1.96 -3.88 1.48
C GLY A 176 -2.85 -3.13 2.47
N ALA A 177 -2.23 -2.30 3.31
CA ALA A 177 -2.93 -1.55 4.34
C ALA A 177 -3.71 -0.36 3.76
N GLU A 178 -5.02 -0.34 4.00
CA GLU A 178 -5.88 0.78 3.63
C GLU A 178 -5.78 1.99 4.57
N THR A 179 -6.17 3.15 4.02
CA THR A 179 -6.45 4.37 4.76
C THR A 179 -7.89 4.78 4.53
N PHE A 180 -8.73 4.57 5.53
CA PHE A 180 -10.14 4.94 5.52
C PHE A 180 -10.33 6.39 5.91
N THR A 181 -11.29 7.06 5.27
CA THR A 181 -11.60 8.47 5.51
C THR A 181 -13.07 8.73 5.79
N HIS A 182 -13.95 7.76 5.59
CA HIS A 182 -15.40 7.92 5.75
C HIS A 182 -15.98 7.06 6.86
N PHE A 183 -16.98 7.58 7.57
CA PHE A 183 -17.70 6.85 8.61
C PHE A 183 -19.17 7.27 8.69
N TYR A 184 -20.00 6.40 9.26
CA TYR A 184 -21.38 6.72 9.63
C TYR A 184 -21.44 7.33 11.01
N HIS A 185 -22.40 8.22 11.25
CA HIS A 185 -22.60 8.86 12.54
C HIS A 185 -24.05 8.83 13.00
N ILE A 186 -24.28 8.31 14.21
CA ILE A 186 -25.56 8.39 14.91
C ILE A 186 -25.42 9.44 16.01
N ASP A 187 -26.08 10.59 15.83
CA ASP A 187 -26.04 11.72 16.77
C ASP A 187 -26.58 11.32 18.16
N ASN A 188 -27.70 10.61 18.20
CA ASN A 188 -28.32 10.14 19.44
C ASN A 188 -29.11 8.85 19.21
N ILE A 189 -28.68 7.75 19.81
CA ILE A 189 -29.31 6.43 19.65
C ILE A 189 -30.76 6.37 20.16
N ASN A 190 -31.17 7.32 21.00
CA ASN A 190 -32.54 7.40 21.52
C ASN A 190 -33.49 8.15 20.58
N ASN A 191 -32.97 8.81 19.55
CA ASN A 191 -33.77 9.51 18.56
C ASN A 191 -34.15 8.56 17.43
N ALA A 192 -35.43 8.59 17.09
CA ALA A 192 -35.94 7.79 16.00
C ALA A 192 -35.37 8.29 14.66
N THR A 193 -34.53 7.47 14.01
CA THR A 193 -33.72 7.86 12.85
C THR A 193 -33.65 6.74 11.83
N SER A 194 -34.08 7.00 10.60
CA SER A 194 -33.98 5.99 9.53
C SER A 194 -32.50 5.69 9.23
N PRO A 195 -32.01 4.43 9.36
CA PRO A 195 -30.58 4.13 9.24
C PRO A 195 -29.96 4.54 7.90
N ASN A 196 -30.66 4.32 6.80
CA ASN A 196 -30.20 4.72 5.46
C ASN A 196 -30.14 6.24 5.25
N SER A 197 -30.64 7.03 6.20
CA SER A 197 -30.53 8.49 6.21
C SER A 197 -29.38 8.99 7.07
N LEU A 198 -28.62 8.10 7.71
CA LEU A 198 -27.45 8.47 8.49
C LEU A 198 -26.44 9.20 7.60
N PRO A 199 -25.91 10.35 8.07
CA PRO A 199 -24.87 11.05 7.34
C PRO A 199 -23.59 10.22 7.28
N VAL A 200 -22.99 10.17 6.09
CA VAL A 200 -21.60 9.77 5.89
C VAL A 200 -20.73 11.00 6.05
N PHE A 201 -19.80 10.96 7.00
CA PHE A 201 -18.83 12.03 7.22
C PHE A 201 -17.47 11.62 6.67
N GLU A 202 -16.77 12.59 6.08
CA GLU A 202 -15.35 12.48 5.73
C GLU A 202 -14.52 13.09 6.88
N ALA A 203 -13.55 12.34 7.39
CA ALA A 203 -12.56 12.84 8.33
C ALA A 203 -11.76 13.97 7.69
N ALA A 204 -11.38 15.00 8.45
CA ALA A 204 -10.67 16.19 7.94
C ALA A 204 -9.21 15.93 7.47
N GLY A 205 -8.90 14.70 7.07
CA GLY A 205 -7.58 14.17 6.78
C GLY A 205 -7.12 13.21 7.88
N VAL A 206 -6.14 12.35 7.55
CA VAL A 206 -5.41 11.58 8.55
C VAL A 206 -4.59 12.56 9.38
N GLU A 207 -5.11 12.94 10.55
CA GLU A 207 -4.30 13.66 11.51
C GLU A 207 -3.17 12.74 11.96
N LYS A 208 -1.95 13.28 11.95
CA LYS A 208 -0.78 12.55 12.41
C LYS A 208 -1.02 12.14 13.87
N VAL A 209 -1.05 10.84 14.15
CA VAL A 209 -1.09 10.34 15.53
C VAL A 209 0.12 10.81 16.32
N ASP A 210 -0.08 11.08 17.60
CA ASP A 210 0.97 11.64 18.48
C ASP A 210 2.22 10.73 18.55
N ASP A 211 2.04 9.42 18.37
CA ASP A 211 3.10 8.41 18.36
C ASP A 211 3.63 8.06 16.96
N ALA A 212 3.15 8.73 15.90
CA ALA A 212 3.58 8.47 14.53
C ALA A 212 5.08 8.73 14.36
N LEU A 213 5.77 7.78 13.72
CA LEU A 213 7.14 7.97 13.30
C LEU A 213 7.24 9.08 12.25
N ASN A 214 7.97 10.15 12.57
CA ASN A 214 8.28 11.19 11.60
C ASN A 214 9.39 10.68 10.68
N LEU A 215 9.02 10.28 9.46
CA LEU A 215 9.96 9.79 8.46
C LEU A 215 10.40 10.93 7.53
N ALA A 216 11.71 11.16 7.46
CA ALA A 216 12.32 12.03 6.46
C ALA A 216 13.20 11.19 5.53
N ILE A 217 12.77 11.01 4.29
CA ILE A 217 13.56 10.33 3.25
C ILE A 217 14.36 11.40 2.51
N ILE A 218 15.70 11.28 2.55
CA ILE A 218 16.62 12.21 1.88
C ILE A 218 17.50 11.41 0.92
N PHE A 219 17.34 11.67 -0.38
CA PHE A 219 18.22 11.13 -1.40
C PHE A 219 19.38 12.10 -1.66
N HIS A 220 20.59 11.67 -1.32
CA HIS A 220 21.80 12.41 -1.62
C HIS A 220 22.37 11.95 -2.97
N GLN A 221 22.28 12.80 -3.98
CA GLN A 221 22.82 12.53 -5.32
C GLN A 221 24.15 13.25 -5.50
N HIS A 222 25.22 12.47 -5.61
CA HIS A 222 26.59 12.95 -5.71
C HIS A 222 27.31 12.32 -6.90
N GLN A 223 28.02 13.15 -7.65
CA GLN A 223 29.04 12.73 -8.62
C GLN A 223 30.31 13.58 -8.42
N PRO A 224 31.50 12.96 -8.31
CA PRO A 224 32.78 13.64 -8.44
C PRO A 224 32.88 14.48 -9.72
N TYR A 225 33.81 15.44 -9.73
CA TYR A 225 34.06 16.26 -10.91
C TYR A 225 35.00 15.55 -11.88
N TYR A 226 34.47 15.13 -13.03
CA TYR A 226 35.15 14.30 -14.04
C TYR A 226 35.70 15.09 -15.23
N LYS A 227 35.36 16.38 -15.37
CA LYS A 227 35.80 17.17 -16.51
C LYS A 227 37.29 17.48 -16.42
N ASN A 228 38.05 17.05 -17.41
CA ASN A 228 39.40 17.52 -17.60
C ASN A 228 39.35 18.94 -18.22
N LYS A 229 39.69 19.95 -17.42
CA LYS A 229 39.63 21.36 -17.85
C LYS A 229 40.66 21.73 -18.92
N LEU A 230 41.70 20.91 -19.13
CA LEU A 230 42.72 21.15 -20.16
C LEU A 230 42.27 20.64 -21.53
N THR A 231 41.66 19.46 -21.58
CA THR A 231 41.20 18.82 -22.83
C THR A 231 39.74 19.14 -23.17
N ASN A 232 38.97 19.66 -22.21
CA ASN A 232 37.53 19.87 -22.31
C ASN A 232 36.74 18.56 -22.56
N THR A 233 37.29 17.42 -22.11
CA THR A 233 36.65 16.10 -22.19
C THR A 233 36.33 15.58 -20.79
N TYR A 234 35.32 14.72 -20.70
CA TYR A 234 34.97 14.03 -19.45
C TYR A 234 35.73 12.71 -19.35
N GLU A 235 36.50 12.55 -18.27
CA GLU A 235 37.33 11.36 -18.07
C GLU A 235 36.50 10.14 -17.70
N MET A 236 35.31 10.33 -17.08
CA MET A 236 34.37 9.25 -16.78
C MET A 236 32.96 9.65 -17.24
N PRO A 237 32.18 8.72 -17.83
CA PRO A 237 30.87 9.01 -18.40
C PRO A 237 29.76 9.10 -17.35
N TRP A 238 30.06 8.93 -16.05
CA TRP A 238 29.08 8.54 -15.03
C TRP A 238 27.95 9.54 -14.84
N VAL A 239 28.24 10.84 -14.86
CA VAL A 239 27.18 11.86 -14.81
C VAL A 239 26.16 11.64 -15.94
N ARG A 240 26.62 11.40 -17.18
CA ARG A 240 25.73 11.16 -18.33
C ARG A 240 24.97 9.84 -18.22
N VAL A 241 25.63 8.73 -17.92
CA VAL A 241 24.94 7.42 -17.87
C VAL A 241 23.93 7.32 -16.73
N HIS A 242 24.24 7.86 -15.54
CA HIS A 242 23.29 7.89 -14.44
C HIS A 242 22.14 8.90 -14.67
N ALA A 243 22.38 9.96 -15.44
CA ALA A 243 21.33 10.90 -15.82
C ALA A 243 20.24 10.29 -16.71
N MET A 244 20.59 9.29 -17.51
CA MET A 244 19.64 8.63 -18.42
C MET A 244 18.69 7.66 -17.72
N THR A 245 18.94 7.32 -16.46
CA THR A 245 18.13 6.37 -15.69
C THR A 245 17.84 6.96 -14.31
N GLU A 246 18.76 6.82 -13.36
CA GLU A 246 18.53 7.04 -11.94
C GLU A 246 18.07 8.46 -11.58
N TYR A 247 18.67 9.49 -12.18
CA TYR A 247 18.38 10.87 -11.80
C TYR A 247 17.06 11.41 -12.37
N VAL A 248 16.50 10.76 -13.39
CA VAL A 248 15.20 11.12 -13.98
C VAL A 248 14.10 10.17 -13.50
N ASP A 249 14.39 8.87 -13.43
CA ASP A 249 13.40 7.85 -13.06
C ASP A 249 12.97 8.01 -11.60
N SER A 250 13.90 8.26 -10.69
CA SER A 250 13.60 8.41 -9.26
C SER A 250 12.57 9.52 -8.98
N PRO A 251 12.77 10.78 -9.41
CA PRO A 251 11.76 11.81 -9.24
C PRO A 251 10.51 11.57 -10.09
N GLY A 252 10.63 10.94 -11.27
CA GLY A 252 9.49 10.63 -12.14
C GLY A 252 8.51 9.62 -11.54
N ILE A 253 9.03 8.59 -10.87
CA ILE A 253 8.21 7.61 -10.14
C ILE A 253 7.56 8.28 -8.93
N LEU A 254 8.32 9.06 -8.14
CA LEU A 254 7.80 9.70 -6.94
C LEU A 254 6.80 10.82 -7.22
N ALA A 255 6.87 11.48 -8.38
CA ALA A 255 5.86 12.45 -8.80
C ALA A 255 4.46 11.82 -8.99
N GLN A 256 4.38 10.50 -9.14
CA GLN A 256 3.14 9.74 -9.23
C GLN A 256 2.63 9.30 -7.86
N THR A 257 3.37 9.60 -6.78
CA THR A 257 2.98 9.27 -5.41
C THR A 257 2.73 10.53 -4.58
N GLY A 258 1.93 10.41 -3.52
CA GLY A 258 1.77 11.48 -2.52
C GLY A 258 2.98 11.64 -1.59
N THR A 259 4.01 10.79 -1.74
CA THR A 259 5.14 10.66 -0.81
C THR A 259 6.00 11.92 -0.81
N LYS A 260 6.36 12.39 0.39
CA LYS A 260 7.29 13.52 0.55
C LYS A 260 8.71 13.01 0.68
N VAL A 261 9.58 13.40 -0.25
CA VAL A 261 11.02 13.12 -0.21
C VAL A 261 11.81 14.40 -0.43
N THR A 262 13.06 14.43 0.03
CA THR A 262 14.00 15.53 -0.26
C THR A 262 15.16 15.02 -1.10
N TYR A 263 15.49 15.74 -2.18
CA TYR A 263 16.71 15.48 -2.94
C TYR A 263 17.77 16.52 -2.59
N ASN A 264 18.95 16.05 -2.20
CA ASN A 264 20.15 16.87 -2.07
C ASN A 264 21.05 16.62 -3.28
N LEU A 265 21.14 17.60 -4.17
CA LEU A 265 21.93 17.52 -5.40
C LEU A 265 23.25 18.27 -5.23
N VAL A 266 24.37 17.56 -5.38
CA VAL A 266 25.70 18.15 -5.16
C VAL A 266 26.06 19.11 -6.32
N PRO A 267 26.68 20.28 -6.05
CA PRO A 267 27.01 21.26 -7.09
C PRO A 267 27.86 20.72 -8.24
N SER A 268 28.86 19.89 -7.96
CA SER A 268 29.70 19.26 -9.01
C SER A 268 28.89 18.38 -9.93
N PHE A 269 27.87 17.71 -9.42
CA PHE A 269 26.97 16.89 -10.24
C PHE A 269 26.14 17.78 -11.17
N ILE A 270 25.53 18.84 -10.64
CA ILE A 270 24.72 19.79 -11.43
C ILE A 270 25.55 20.50 -12.49
N GLU A 271 26.74 20.99 -12.15
CA GLU A 271 27.64 21.68 -13.09
C GLU A 271 27.92 20.81 -14.32
N GLN A 272 28.21 19.53 -14.10
CA GLN A 272 28.54 18.61 -15.18
C GLN A 272 27.31 18.24 -16.01
N LEU A 273 26.13 18.09 -15.40
CA LEU A 273 24.88 17.88 -16.13
C LEU A 273 24.57 19.03 -17.07
N VAL A 274 24.65 20.26 -16.56
CA VAL A 274 24.40 21.46 -17.35
C VAL A 274 25.42 21.56 -18.48
N ASP A 275 26.70 21.30 -18.20
CA ASP A 275 27.75 21.35 -19.20
C ASP A 275 27.58 20.28 -20.30
N TYR A 276 27.16 19.06 -19.96
CA TYR A 276 26.79 18.03 -20.95
C TYR A 276 25.66 18.50 -21.88
N TYR A 277 24.70 19.29 -21.36
CA TYR A 277 23.57 19.80 -22.12
C TYR A 277 23.90 21.04 -22.96
N GLU A 278 24.59 22.02 -22.38
CA GLU A 278 24.83 23.32 -23.02
C GLU A 278 26.01 23.30 -23.99
N ASN A 279 27.07 22.57 -23.65
CA ASN A 279 28.34 22.61 -24.38
C ASN A 279 28.63 21.33 -25.17
N GLU A 280 27.80 20.29 -25.01
CA GLU A 280 27.92 18.98 -25.65
C GLU A 280 29.36 18.38 -25.66
N PRO A 281 30.14 18.48 -24.56
CA PRO A 281 31.46 17.86 -24.47
C PRO A 281 31.37 16.35 -24.60
N LEU A 282 32.48 15.75 -25.01
CA LEU A 282 32.59 14.30 -25.15
C LEU A 282 33.22 13.69 -23.90
N ASP A 283 32.67 12.56 -23.48
CA ASP A 283 33.43 11.53 -22.75
C ASP A 283 34.05 10.54 -23.73
N ASP A 284 35.02 9.76 -23.24
CA ASP A 284 35.75 8.75 -24.04
C ASP A 284 34.81 7.81 -24.80
N HIS A 285 33.67 7.40 -24.21
CA HIS A 285 32.72 6.52 -24.88
C HIS A 285 31.97 7.23 -26.02
N THR A 286 31.55 8.47 -25.80
CA THR A 286 30.86 9.26 -26.84
C THR A 286 31.78 9.71 -27.97
N ASP A 287 33.05 9.98 -27.68
CA ASP A 287 34.05 10.26 -28.72
C ASP A 287 34.22 9.06 -29.64
N MET A 288 34.46 7.87 -29.06
CA MET A 288 34.57 6.63 -29.82
C MET A 288 33.30 6.33 -30.62
N ALA A 289 32.11 6.56 -30.04
CA ALA A 289 30.83 6.34 -30.71
C ALA A 289 30.59 7.31 -31.90
N LYS A 290 31.20 8.49 -31.91
CA LYS A 290 31.10 9.47 -33.02
C LYS A 290 32.06 9.18 -34.18
N ARG A 291 33.02 8.26 -34.03
CA ARG A 291 34.01 7.96 -35.08
C ARG A 291 33.38 7.22 -36.26
N PRO A 292 33.85 7.43 -37.51
CA PRO A 292 33.39 6.65 -38.66
C PRO A 292 33.57 5.15 -38.44
N TRP A 293 32.57 4.35 -38.79
CA TRP A 293 32.59 2.89 -38.70
C TRP A 293 32.87 2.31 -40.10
N PRO A 294 34.12 1.96 -40.45
CA PRO A 294 34.46 1.66 -41.84
C PRO A 294 34.12 0.20 -42.23
N GLU A 295 34.26 -0.75 -41.30
CA GLU A 295 33.81 -2.16 -41.33
C GLU A 295 34.49 -2.90 -40.15
N GLY A 296 33.91 -4.00 -39.64
CA GLY A 296 34.51 -4.84 -38.60
C GLY A 296 34.01 -4.58 -37.17
N GLY A 297 34.89 -4.78 -36.18
CA GLY A 297 34.63 -4.58 -34.74
C GLY A 297 34.65 -3.11 -34.31
N TYR A 298 34.98 -2.81 -33.05
CA TYR A 298 34.99 -1.43 -32.50
C TYR A 298 35.69 -0.41 -33.42
N PRO A 299 35.22 0.85 -33.47
CA PRO A 299 35.58 1.82 -34.51
C PRO A 299 37.02 2.31 -34.31
N ASN A 300 37.97 1.67 -34.99
CA ASN A 300 39.38 2.07 -35.04
C ASN A 300 40.01 2.40 -33.67
N ALA A 301 39.56 1.74 -32.60
CA ALA A 301 40.01 1.99 -31.24
C ALA A 301 41.40 1.36 -31.03
N THR A 302 42.30 2.12 -30.43
CA THR A 302 43.61 1.63 -29.98
C THR A 302 43.46 0.63 -28.84
N ALA A 303 44.50 -0.18 -28.59
CA ALA A 303 44.52 -1.09 -27.45
C ALA A 303 44.32 -0.36 -26.10
N LEU A 304 44.81 0.88 -25.98
CA LEU A 304 44.61 1.72 -24.80
C LEU A 304 43.15 2.14 -24.63
N GLU A 305 42.47 2.52 -25.72
CA GLU A 305 41.07 2.93 -25.68
C GLU A 305 40.13 1.77 -25.34
N LEU A 306 40.39 0.59 -25.93
CA LEU A 306 39.68 -0.64 -25.56
C LEU A 306 39.89 -0.99 -24.09
N HIS A 307 41.11 -0.78 -23.57
CA HIS A 307 41.42 -0.97 -22.17
C HIS A 307 40.65 0.00 -21.26
N THR A 308 40.61 1.29 -21.59
CA THR A 308 39.84 2.29 -20.83
C THR A 308 38.34 1.98 -20.83
N MET A 309 37.75 1.60 -21.97
CA MET A 309 36.35 1.20 -22.06
C MET A 309 36.05 0.00 -21.16
N GLN A 310 36.94 -1.00 -21.18
CA GLN A 310 36.85 -2.15 -20.31
C GLN A 310 36.87 -1.67 -18.85
N PHE A 311 37.91 -0.91 -18.44
CA PHE A 311 38.12 -0.37 -17.09
C PHE A 311 36.88 0.32 -16.52
N GLN A 312 36.31 1.24 -17.27
CA GLN A 312 35.17 2.05 -16.81
C GLN A 312 33.88 1.23 -16.71
N SER A 313 33.70 0.21 -17.56
CA SER A 313 32.60 -0.75 -17.45
C SER A 313 32.76 -1.68 -16.25
N PHE A 314 34.00 -2.07 -15.90
CA PHE A 314 34.29 -2.97 -14.79
C PHE A 314 33.98 -2.39 -13.41
N TRP A 315 34.26 -1.09 -13.23
CA TRP A 315 34.12 -0.44 -11.93
C TRP A 315 32.66 -0.45 -11.44
N ASN A 316 31.70 -0.44 -12.37
CA ASN A 316 30.27 -0.37 -12.05
C ASN A 316 29.57 -1.74 -11.96
N SER A 317 30.11 -2.80 -12.59
CA SER A 317 29.31 -3.99 -12.86
C SER A 317 30.00 -5.31 -12.54
N GLY A 318 30.44 -5.51 -11.30
CA GLY A 318 31.10 -6.76 -10.86
C GLY A 318 30.26 -8.05 -10.96
N TRP A 319 29.01 -7.94 -11.37
CA TRP A 319 28.02 -9.02 -11.51
C TRP A 319 27.99 -9.59 -12.95
N ILE A 320 28.77 -9.03 -13.87
CA ILE A 320 28.93 -9.57 -15.23
C ILE A 320 30.10 -10.55 -15.35
N TYR A 321 30.81 -10.87 -14.26
CA TYR A 321 31.94 -11.80 -14.30
C TYR A 321 31.49 -13.26 -14.32
N ASN A 322 32.06 -14.04 -15.25
CA ASN A 322 31.92 -15.49 -15.29
C ASN A 322 30.45 -15.94 -15.19
N VAL A 323 29.56 -15.22 -15.87
CA VAL A 323 28.13 -15.52 -15.89
C VAL A 323 27.92 -16.71 -16.82
N SER A 324 27.20 -17.73 -16.35
CA SER A 324 26.79 -18.84 -17.20
C SER A 324 25.59 -18.46 -18.06
N GLU A 325 25.59 -18.89 -19.33
CA GLU A 325 24.46 -18.67 -20.26
C GLU A 325 23.13 -19.24 -19.76
N THR A 326 23.18 -20.27 -18.92
CA THR A 326 21.98 -20.90 -18.34
C THR A 326 22.23 -21.27 -16.88
N GLY A 327 21.15 -21.56 -16.14
CA GLY A 327 21.21 -22.18 -14.82
C GLY A 327 21.49 -21.21 -13.66
N HIS A 328 21.44 -19.90 -13.90
CA HIS A 328 21.56 -18.90 -12.84
C HIS A 328 20.59 -17.72 -13.05
N ILE A 329 20.18 -17.05 -11.97
CA ILE A 329 19.25 -15.90 -12.05
C ILE A 329 19.83 -14.72 -12.84
N GLN A 330 21.17 -14.68 -12.95
CA GLN A 330 21.90 -13.64 -13.71
C GLN A 330 22.23 -14.07 -15.14
N SER A 331 21.78 -15.24 -15.61
CA SER A 331 22.10 -15.74 -16.95
C SER A 331 21.73 -14.76 -18.08
N TRP A 332 20.78 -13.86 -17.86
CA TRP A 332 20.45 -12.77 -18.79
C TRP A 332 21.60 -11.79 -19.04
N LEU A 333 22.61 -11.73 -18.17
CA LEU A 333 23.84 -10.93 -18.34
C LEU A 333 24.92 -11.63 -19.18
N TYR A 334 24.70 -12.87 -19.61
CA TYR A 334 25.68 -13.64 -20.37
C TYR A 334 26.23 -12.90 -21.61
N PRO A 335 25.42 -12.20 -22.43
CA PRO A 335 25.94 -11.45 -23.58
C PRO A 335 26.98 -10.39 -23.16
N SER A 336 26.73 -9.68 -22.06
CA SER A 336 27.65 -8.70 -21.49
C SER A 336 28.92 -9.37 -20.95
N SER A 337 28.77 -10.52 -20.28
CA SER A 337 29.89 -11.33 -19.77
C SER A 337 30.80 -11.86 -20.89
N ASN A 338 30.20 -12.32 -21.98
CA ASN A 338 30.93 -12.81 -23.15
C ASN A 338 31.68 -11.66 -23.84
N ARG A 339 31.00 -10.52 -24.09
CA ARG A 339 31.64 -9.35 -24.70
C ARG A 339 32.79 -8.80 -23.86
N TYR A 340 32.61 -8.85 -22.55
CA TYR A 340 33.66 -8.51 -21.60
C TYR A 340 34.90 -9.41 -21.75
N SER A 341 34.70 -10.72 -21.88
CA SER A 341 35.79 -11.70 -22.07
C SER A 341 36.54 -11.49 -23.39
N GLU A 342 35.83 -11.16 -24.47
CA GLU A 342 36.44 -10.81 -25.77
C GLU A 342 37.38 -9.59 -25.65
N LEU A 343 36.93 -8.53 -24.97
CA LEU A 343 37.75 -7.33 -24.74
C LEU A 343 38.95 -7.60 -23.83
N TYR A 344 38.78 -8.48 -22.83
CA TYR A 344 39.85 -8.93 -21.97
C TYR A 344 40.95 -9.64 -22.77
N ASP A 345 40.59 -10.60 -23.62
CA ASP A 345 41.56 -11.35 -24.42
C ASP A 345 42.34 -10.45 -25.41
N MET A 346 41.71 -9.36 -25.87
CA MET A 346 42.35 -8.37 -26.75
C MET A 346 43.36 -7.46 -26.03
N THR A 347 43.19 -7.22 -24.73
CA THR A 347 43.98 -6.22 -23.96
C THR A 347 44.90 -6.84 -22.90
N LEU A 348 44.65 -8.09 -22.50
CA LEU A 348 45.40 -8.90 -21.53
C LEU A 348 45.59 -8.24 -20.15
N HIS A 349 44.72 -7.31 -19.76
CA HIS A 349 44.86 -6.60 -18.49
C HIS A 349 44.19 -7.35 -17.33
N ASN A 350 44.97 -7.75 -16.33
CA ASN A 350 44.48 -8.43 -15.13
C ASN A 350 44.33 -7.45 -13.94
N LEU A 351 43.10 -7.19 -13.49
CA LEU A 351 42.82 -6.46 -12.24
C LEU A 351 42.49 -7.37 -11.06
N LYS A 352 42.38 -8.68 -11.28
CA LYS A 352 42.25 -9.66 -10.21
C LYS A 352 43.61 -10.32 -9.99
N PRO A 353 44.17 -10.36 -8.76
CA PRO A 353 45.23 -11.30 -8.47
C PRO A 353 44.76 -12.70 -8.88
N ALA A 354 45.65 -13.49 -9.49
CA ALA A 354 45.33 -14.88 -9.80
C ALA A 354 44.88 -15.58 -8.51
N THR A 355 43.63 -16.04 -8.47
CA THR A 355 43.07 -16.85 -7.38
C THR A 355 43.28 -18.32 -7.68
#